data_AF-A0A6N8GGZ8-F1
#
_entry.id   AF-A0A6N8GGZ8-F1
#
_cell.length_a   1.000
_cell.length_b   1.000
_cell.length_c   1.000
_cell.angle_alpha   90.00
_cell.angle_beta   90.00
_cell.angle_gamma   90.00
#
_symmetry.space_group_name_H-M   'P 1'
#
loop_
_entity.id
_entity.type
_entity.pdbx_description
1 polymer ?
#
loop_
_entity_poly.entity_id
_entity_poly.type
_entity_poly.pdbx_seq_one_letter_code
_entity_poly.pdbx_strand_id
1 'polypeptide(L)'
;MVPSAWSTYDFWQWTDAGFTEEIDANVYRGSATQLRDLVRNRYYKPLGGRAPSGAVTEVRPAGYTVKGAIGRQYQALGGSAVFGTPTGNERGGLVNGGVLQSFSKKHTFYWTSSTGAWPVNFNGAIGRTFAAGRWENGYGYPTNREITGLTGGGASQTFRQGTAVNRLLWSSATGTHLVRENTGIGGVWKRKGSERGFGYPVDDEVGGLVNGGAHQVFRNGSAVYRILWSPASGSHWLKENSAIGREWLAAGAERGYGYPTTDEYTYGTEIRQKFSKNFTVHYSTVTKRIWVTR
;
A
#
# COMPACT_ATOMS: atom_id res chain seq x y z
N MET A 1 40.90 2.24 33.08
CA MET A 1 42.35 1.97 33.23
C MET A 1 42.62 0.55 32.77
N VAL A 2 43.58 0.37 31.88
CA VAL A 2 43.88 -0.94 31.28
C VAL A 2 45.12 -1.53 31.97
N PRO A 3 45.13 -2.82 32.37
CA PRO A 3 46.25 -3.40 33.12
C PRO A 3 47.56 -3.35 32.35
N SER A 4 48.65 -2.96 33.01
CA SER A 4 49.98 -2.66 32.44
C SER A 4 50.70 -3.84 31.77
N ALA A 5 50.16 -5.05 31.86
CA ALA A 5 50.76 -6.27 31.31
C ALA A 5 50.27 -6.65 29.90
N TRP A 6 49.37 -5.86 29.30
CA TRP A 6 48.76 -6.18 28.02
C TRP A 6 49.17 -5.10 26.98
N SER A 7 49.57 -5.53 25.78
CA SER A 7 50.12 -4.63 24.73
C SER A 7 49.21 -4.43 23.53
N THR A 8 48.02 -5.07 23.48
CA THR A 8 47.05 -4.90 22.39
C THR A 8 45.63 -5.12 22.93
N TYR A 9 44.71 -4.21 22.61
CA TYR A 9 43.33 -4.23 23.09
C TYR A 9 42.36 -3.88 21.96
N ASP A 10 41.20 -4.51 21.96
CA ASP A 10 40.06 -4.11 21.13
C ASP A 10 38.95 -3.57 22.04
N PHE A 11 38.55 -2.31 21.85
CA PHE A 11 37.42 -1.71 22.55
C PHE A 11 36.20 -1.68 21.62
N TRP A 12 35.08 -2.25 22.09
CA TRP A 12 33.82 -2.29 21.35
C TRP A 12 32.80 -1.39 22.03
N GLN A 13 32.17 -0.51 21.26
CA GLN A 13 31.07 0.33 21.74
C GLN A 13 29.76 -0.06 21.05
N TRP A 14 28.66 -0.02 21.81
CA TRP A 14 27.33 -0.42 21.33
C TRP A 14 26.20 0.41 21.96
N THR A 15 25.15 0.66 21.18
CA THR A 15 23.87 1.24 21.65
C THR A 15 22.70 0.59 20.90
N ASP A 16 21.52 0.55 21.52
CA ASP A 16 20.27 0.10 20.87
C ASP A 16 19.75 1.09 19.79
N ALA A 17 20.17 2.35 19.84
CA ALA A 17 19.70 3.42 18.97
C ALA A 17 20.65 3.72 17.78
N GLY A 18 21.84 3.12 17.75
CA GLY A 18 22.94 3.52 16.86
C GLY A 18 23.71 4.74 17.40
N PHE A 19 24.88 5.00 16.80
CA PHE A 19 25.66 6.22 17.06
C PHE A 19 25.33 7.27 16.01
N THR A 20 25.11 8.52 16.42
CA THR A 20 24.79 9.66 15.53
C THR A 20 26.02 10.46 15.11
N GLU A 21 27.19 10.18 15.71
CA GLU A 21 28.47 10.82 15.42
C GLU A 21 29.49 9.78 14.95
N GLU A 22 30.43 10.20 14.09
CA GLU A 22 31.57 9.39 13.69
C GLU A 22 32.56 9.34 14.87
N ILE A 23 32.79 8.13 15.39
CA ILE A 23 33.70 7.90 16.52
C ILE A 23 34.85 6.99 16.07
N ASP A 24 36.05 7.28 16.58
CA ASP A 24 37.27 6.47 16.35
C ASP A 24 37.25 5.19 17.18
N ALA A 25 36.24 4.34 16.96
CA ALA A 25 36.07 3.06 17.64
C ALA A 25 35.46 2.00 16.72
N ASN A 26 35.68 0.73 17.07
CA ASN A 26 35.01 -0.39 16.42
C ASN A 26 33.52 -0.41 16.84
N VAL A 27 32.62 -0.19 15.87
CA VAL A 27 31.17 -0.10 16.09
C VAL A 27 30.46 -1.41 15.74
N TYR A 28 29.78 -2.01 16.72
CA TYR A 28 28.95 -3.20 16.50
C TYR A 28 27.51 -2.83 16.10
N ARG A 29 27.07 -3.20 14.89
CA ARG A 29 25.74 -2.86 14.33
C ARG A 29 24.68 -3.96 14.46
N GLY A 30 24.90 -4.94 15.34
CA GLY A 30 23.94 -6.03 15.61
C GLY A 30 23.12 -5.80 16.88
N SER A 31 22.20 -6.73 17.16
CA SER A 31 21.36 -6.71 18.37
C SER A 31 22.17 -7.03 19.65
N ALA A 32 21.63 -6.66 20.82
CA ALA A 32 22.23 -6.93 22.13
C ALA A 32 22.58 -8.42 22.35
N THR A 33 21.76 -9.34 21.82
CA THR A 33 22.02 -10.78 21.88
C THR A 33 23.25 -11.15 21.05
N GLN A 34 23.37 -10.59 19.84
CA GLN A 34 24.50 -10.89 18.97
C GLN A 34 25.81 -10.22 19.46
N LEU A 35 25.71 -9.10 20.18
CA LEU A 35 26.86 -8.52 20.89
C LEU A 35 27.32 -9.44 22.04
N ARG A 36 26.38 -9.95 22.85
CA ARG A 36 26.70 -10.90 23.92
C ARG A 36 27.34 -12.16 23.35
N ASP A 37 26.89 -12.60 22.17
CA ASP A 37 27.48 -13.73 21.48
C ASP A 37 28.88 -13.39 20.94
N LEU A 38 29.10 -12.21 20.31
CA LEU A 38 30.41 -11.75 19.86
C LEU A 38 31.44 -11.71 21.00
N VAL A 39 31.06 -11.13 22.14
CA VAL A 39 31.94 -10.97 23.32
C VAL A 39 32.26 -12.31 23.97
N ARG A 40 31.34 -13.28 23.89
CA ARG A 40 31.53 -14.64 24.42
C ARG A 40 32.03 -15.63 23.35
N ASN A 41 32.23 -15.16 22.12
CA ASN A 41 32.63 -15.98 21.00
C ASN A 41 34.12 -16.34 21.13
N ARG A 42 34.44 -17.61 21.39
CA ARG A 42 35.84 -18.09 21.41
C ARG A 42 36.55 -17.97 20.04
N TYR A 43 35.80 -17.68 18.97
CA TYR A 43 36.28 -17.46 17.61
C TYR A 43 36.44 -15.98 17.23
N TYR A 44 36.17 -15.04 18.14
CA TYR A 44 36.67 -13.68 17.97
C TYR A 44 38.20 -13.74 17.86
N LYS A 45 38.76 -13.29 16.74
CA LYS A 45 40.20 -13.11 16.58
C LYS A 45 40.52 -11.64 16.87
N PRO A 46 41.05 -11.31 18.07
CA PRO A 46 41.63 -10.00 18.27
C PRO A 46 42.75 -9.79 17.26
N LEU A 47 43.09 -8.54 16.97
CA LEU A 47 44.12 -8.13 16.00
C LEU A 47 45.56 -8.66 16.27
N GLY A 48 45.76 -9.66 17.14
CA GLY A 48 47.05 -10.29 17.51
C GLY A 48 47.25 -11.78 17.13
N GLY A 49 46.37 -12.39 16.32
CA GLY A 49 46.75 -13.56 15.49
C GLY A 49 46.88 -14.97 16.11
N ARG A 50 46.60 -15.23 17.40
CA ARG A 50 46.59 -16.62 17.93
C ARG A 50 45.23 -17.31 17.75
N ALA A 51 45.15 -18.30 16.85
CA ALA A 51 43.96 -19.16 16.71
C ALA A 51 44.02 -20.34 17.72
N PRO A 52 42.90 -20.77 18.34
CA PRO A 52 42.89 -21.93 19.25
C PRO A 52 43.08 -23.25 18.49
N SER A 53 43.83 -24.21 19.04
CA SER A 53 44.00 -25.55 18.47
C SER A 53 42.83 -26.48 18.81
N GLY A 54 42.25 -27.14 17.80
CA GLY A 54 41.20 -28.16 17.94
C GLY A 54 40.34 -28.26 16.68
N ALA A 55 39.70 -29.41 16.44
CA ALA A 55 38.80 -29.59 15.31
C ALA A 55 37.67 -28.55 15.34
N VAL A 56 37.60 -27.75 14.27
CA VAL A 56 36.77 -26.56 14.16
C VAL A 56 35.37 -26.96 13.71
N THR A 57 34.36 -26.74 14.55
CA THR A 57 32.98 -26.67 14.06
C THR A 57 32.70 -25.22 13.74
N GLU A 58 32.52 -24.90 12.46
CA GLU A 58 32.06 -23.58 12.01
C GLU A 58 30.72 -23.27 12.70
N VAL A 59 30.72 -22.36 13.68
CA VAL A 59 29.48 -21.79 14.22
C VAL A 59 28.98 -20.81 13.17
N ARG A 60 28.23 -21.32 12.18
CA ARG A 60 27.44 -20.48 11.30
C ARG A 60 26.47 -19.67 12.17
N PRO A 61 26.29 -18.36 11.90
CA PRO A 61 25.21 -17.61 12.54
C PRO A 61 23.93 -18.42 12.40
N ALA A 62 23.24 -18.70 13.50
CA ALA A 62 21.93 -19.32 13.42
C ALA A 62 21.10 -18.48 12.44
N GLY A 63 20.72 -19.07 11.30
CA GLY A 63 20.02 -18.36 10.25
C GLY A 63 18.80 -17.65 10.84
N TYR A 64 18.38 -16.53 10.23
CA TYR A 64 17.19 -15.82 10.68
C TYR A 64 16.01 -16.78 10.82
N THR A 65 15.34 -16.73 11.96
CA THR A 65 14.25 -17.66 12.26
C THR A 65 12.93 -17.10 11.77
N VAL A 66 12.08 -17.96 11.21
CA VAL A 66 10.71 -17.61 10.81
C VAL A 66 9.78 -18.41 11.70
N LYS A 67 8.98 -17.74 12.53
CA LYS A 67 8.19 -18.40 13.59
C LYS A 67 6.82 -17.76 13.76
N GLY A 68 6.05 -18.19 14.75
CA GLY A 68 4.76 -17.58 15.08
C GLY A 68 3.78 -17.51 13.89
N ALA A 69 2.99 -16.44 13.83
CA ALA A 69 1.98 -16.25 12.80
C ALA A 69 2.57 -15.98 11.41
N ILE A 70 3.66 -15.21 11.32
CA ILE A 70 4.36 -14.95 10.06
C ILE A 70 4.94 -16.24 9.49
N GLY A 71 5.63 -17.05 10.31
CA GLY A 71 6.19 -18.34 9.90
C GLY A 71 5.16 -19.33 9.41
N ARG A 72 4.03 -19.49 10.13
CA ARG A 72 2.93 -20.35 9.67
C ARG A 72 2.40 -19.91 8.31
N GLN A 73 2.16 -18.61 8.12
CA GLN A 73 1.66 -18.11 6.84
C GLN A 73 2.70 -18.22 5.72
N TYR A 74 3.96 -17.91 6.00
CA TYR A 74 5.06 -18.05 5.06
C TYR A 74 5.16 -19.48 4.54
N GLN A 75 5.09 -20.48 5.43
CA GLN A 75 5.06 -21.91 5.05
C GLN A 75 3.81 -22.25 4.24
N ALA A 76 2.62 -21.84 4.69
CA ALA A 76 1.35 -22.11 4.00
C ALA A 76 1.30 -21.55 2.58
N LEU A 77 2.02 -20.46 2.31
CA LEU A 77 2.08 -19.80 1.01
C LEU A 77 3.26 -20.25 0.12
N GLY A 78 3.98 -21.31 0.52
CA GLY A 78 5.04 -21.94 -0.28
C GLY A 78 6.47 -21.64 0.17
N GLY A 79 6.65 -20.94 1.29
CA GLY A 79 7.94 -20.78 1.98
C GLY A 79 9.07 -20.23 1.12
N SER A 80 10.26 -20.81 1.26
CA SER A 80 11.49 -20.31 0.63
C SER A 80 11.46 -20.39 -0.89
N ALA A 81 10.73 -21.37 -1.45
CA ALA A 81 10.56 -21.50 -2.89
C ALA A 81 9.87 -20.27 -3.48
N VAL A 82 8.90 -19.69 -2.77
CA VAL A 82 8.11 -18.54 -3.24
C VAL A 82 8.72 -17.20 -2.80
N PHE A 83 9.13 -17.07 -1.53
CA PHE A 83 9.52 -15.79 -0.94
C PHE A 83 11.04 -15.65 -0.67
N GLY A 84 11.79 -16.73 -0.84
CA GLY A 84 13.21 -16.78 -0.50
C GLY A 84 13.46 -16.94 1.00
N THR A 85 14.73 -16.93 1.37
CA THR A 85 15.17 -17.00 2.77
C THR A 85 14.87 -15.70 3.52
N PRO A 86 14.64 -15.77 4.84
CA PRO A 86 14.55 -14.57 5.67
C PRO A 86 15.84 -13.75 5.60
N THR A 87 15.70 -12.42 5.61
CA THR A 87 16.81 -11.45 5.55
C THR A 87 17.03 -10.70 6.85
N GLY A 88 16.14 -10.91 7.81
CA GLY A 88 16.19 -10.39 9.17
C GLY A 88 15.25 -11.21 10.05
N ASN A 89 15.41 -11.10 11.37
CA ASN A 89 14.43 -11.64 12.31
C ASN A 89 13.13 -10.83 12.28
N GLU A 90 12.05 -11.41 12.79
CA GLU A 90 10.80 -10.69 13.04
C GLU A 90 11.07 -9.45 13.90
N ARG A 91 10.59 -8.29 13.44
CA ARG A 91 10.73 -7.00 14.12
C ARG A 91 9.34 -6.48 14.47
N GLY A 92 9.09 -6.33 15.78
CA GLY A 92 7.90 -5.67 16.30
C GLY A 92 8.05 -4.15 16.42
N GLY A 93 7.12 -3.52 17.12
CA GLY A 93 7.14 -2.07 17.38
C GLY A 93 6.49 -1.23 16.29
N LEU A 94 5.79 -1.85 15.33
CA LEU A 94 4.98 -1.11 14.37
C LEU A 94 3.68 -0.63 15.03
N VAL A 95 3.03 0.34 14.40
CA VAL A 95 1.76 0.93 14.85
C VAL A 95 0.72 -0.15 15.18
N ASN A 96 -0.05 0.02 16.26
CA ASN A 96 -1.05 -0.96 16.71
C ASN A 96 -0.47 -2.36 17.04
N GLY A 97 0.79 -2.43 17.46
CA GLY A 97 1.44 -3.68 17.89
C GLY A 97 1.82 -4.62 16.74
N GLY A 98 2.00 -4.08 15.53
CA GLY A 98 2.36 -4.89 14.37
C GLY A 98 3.78 -5.40 14.40
N VAL A 99 3.99 -6.44 13.60
CA VAL A 99 5.27 -7.13 13.42
C VAL A 99 5.51 -7.30 11.92
N LEU A 100 6.77 -7.22 11.49
CA LEU A 100 7.15 -7.55 10.12
C LEU A 100 8.35 -8.49 10.06
N GLN A 101 8.52 -9.13 8.91
CA GLN A 101 9.75 -9.84 8.55
C GLN A 101 9.99 -9.79 7.05
N SER A 102 11.23 -9.50 6.66
CA SER A 102 11.63 -9.36 5.26
C SER A 102 12.34 -10.59 4.73
N PHE A 103 12.14 -10.89 3.44
CA PHE A 103 12.63 -12.07 2.75
C PHE A 103 13.35 -11.71 1.44
N SER A 104 14.27 -12.57 1.01
CA SER A 104 15.24 -12.25 -0.05
C SER A 104 14.65 -12.03 -1.43
N LYS A 105 13.46 -12.61 -1.75
CA LYS A 105 12.75 -12.32 -3.00
C LYS A 105 11.89 -11.05 -2.94
N LYS A 106 12.35 -10.01 -2.22
CA LYS A 106 11.69 -8.70 -2.09
C LYS A 106 10.26 -8.75 -1.53
N HIS A 107 9.97 -9.72 -0.68
CA HIS A 107 8.71 -9.78 0.05
C HIS A 107 8.94 -9.40 1.51
N THR A 108 8.02 -8.64 2.10
CA THR A 108 7.97 -8.46 3.56
C THR A 108 6.59 -8.88 4.04
N PHE A 109 6.54 -9.81 4.99
CA PHE A 109 5.32 -10.17 5.68
C PHE A 109 5.07 -9.14 6.77
N TYR A 110 3.84 -8.67 6.84
CA TYR A 110 3.35 -7.83 7.92
C TYR A 110 2.27 -8.59 8.66
N TRP A 111 2.23 -8.45 9.98
CA TRP A 111 1.25 -9.08 10.85
C TRP A 111 0.68 -8.09 11.86
N THR A 112 -0.61 -8.20 12.11
CA THR A 112 -1.29 -7.69 13.30
C THR A 112 -2.33 -8.70 13.78
N SER A 113 -2.82 -8.51 15.00
CA SER A 113 -3.93 -9.30 15.55
C SER A 113 -5.23 -9.18 14.74
N SER A 114 -5.46 -8.05 14.06
CA SER A 114 -6.70 -7.80 13.31
C SER A 114 -6.65 -8.21 11.84
N THR A 115 -5.47 -8.22 11.21
CA THR A 115 -5.32 -8.56 9.78
C THR A 115 -4.72 -9.93 9.52
N GLY A 116 -4.06 -10.53 10.52
CA GLY A 116 -3.21 -11.70 10.31
C GLY A 116 -1.94 -11.35 9.54
N ALA A 117 -1.19 -12.39 9.15
CA ALA A 117 0.09 -12.23 8.45
C ALA A 117 -0.12 -12.25 6.94
N TRP A 118 0.35 -11.23 6.22
CA TRP A 118 0.27 -11.18 4.76
C TRP A 118 1.50 -10.52 4.14
N PRO A 119 1.98 -11.02 2.98
CA PRO A 119 3.15 -10.46 2.31
C PRO A 119 2.80 -9.27 1.43
N VAL A 120 3.70 -8.29 1.37
CA VAL A 120 3.75 -7.25 0.34
C VAL A 120 4.98 -7.48 -0.54
N ASN A 121 4.79 -7.43 -1.86
CA ASN A 121 5.85 -7.59 -2.86
C ASN A 121 6.43 -6.22 -3.25
N PHE A 122 7.65 -5.94 -2.83
CA PHE A 122 8.34 -4.67 -3.09
C PHE A 122 9.04 -4.61 -4.46
N ASN A 123 8.98 -5.70 -5.25
CA ASN A 123 9.37 -5.66 -6.66
C ASN A 123 8.23 -5.12 -7.55
N GLY A 124 6.98 -5.18 -7.07
CA GLY A 124 5.79 -4.70 -7.78
C GLY A 124 5.48 -3.22 -7.58
N ALA A 125 4.63 -2.66 -8.44
CA ALA A 125 4.19 -1.26 -8.34
C ALA A 125 3.37 -0.98 -7.08
N ILE A 126 2.57 -1.96 -6.64
CA ILE A 126 1.77 -1.87 -5.40
C ILE A 126 2.67 -1.74 -4.18
N GLY A 127 3.69 -2.60 -4.03
CA GLY A 127 4.62 -2.51 -2.90
C GLY A 127 5.44 -1.22 -2.89
N ARG A 128 5.82 -0.70 -4.07
CA ARG A 128 6.47 0.63 -4.18
C ARG A 128 5.55 1.76 -3.73
N THR A 129 4.28 1.73 -4.15
CA THR A 129 3.28 2.73 -3.74
C THR A 129 3.00 2.66 -2.26
N PHE A 130 2.86 1.45 -1.71
CA PHE A 130 2.74 1.21 -0.28
C PHE A 130 3.91 1.83 0.50
N ALA A 131 5.16 1.63 0.04
CA ALA A 131 6.33 2.24 0.65
C ALA A 131 6.31 3.78 0.57
N ALA A 132 6.01 4.33 -0.62
CA ALA A 132 5.95 5.77 -0.84
C ALA A 132 4.88 6.46 0.03
N GLY A 133 3.73 5.81 0.24
CA GLY A 133 2.69 6.27 1.14
C GLY A 133 2.89 5.89 2.61
N ARG A 134 4.14 5.75 3.07
CA ARG A 134 4.51 5.53 4.48
C ARG A 134 4.09 4.17 5.06
N TRP A 135 4.05 3.14 4.24
CA TRP A 135 3.78 1.75 4.64
C TRP A 135 2.50 1.61 5.47
N GLU A 136 2.56 0.87 6.59
CA GLU A 136 1.42 0.63 7.48
C GLU A 136 0.89 1.89 8.16
N ASN A 137 1.68 2.96 8.22
CA ASN A 137 1.24 4.23 8.80
C ASN A 137 0.27 4.97 7.89
N GLY A 138 0.40 4.83 6.56
CA GLY A 138 -0.49 5.49 5.60
C GLY A 138 -1.63 4.62 5.09
N TYR A 139 -1.36 3.34 4.80
CA TYR A 139 -2.38 2.44 4.23
C TYR A 139 -2.90 1.39 5.22
N GLY A 140 -2.22 1.19 6.35
CA GLY A 140 -2.50 0.08 7.26
C GLY A 140 -1.86 -1.23 6.82
N TYR A 141 -2.36 -2.33 7.39
CA TYR A 141 -1.75 -3.65 7.24
C TYR A 141 -2.40 -4.46 6.12
N PRO A 142 -1.62 -5.22 5.33
CA PRO A 142 -2.15 -6.06 4.26
C PRO A 142 -3.09 -7.13 4.84
N THR A 143 -4.18 -7.41 4.12
CA THR A 143 -5.19 -8.41 4.51
C THR A 143 -5.25 -9.61 3.58
N ASN A 144 -4.47 -9.59 2.51
CA ASN A 144 -4.37 -10.63 1.51
C ASN A 144 -3.01 -10.52 0.79
N ARG A 145 -2.64 -11.56 0.04
CA ARG A 145 -1.56 -11.46 -0.97
C ARG A 145 -1.99 -10.53 -2.09
N GLU A 146 -1.03 -9.90 -2.75
CA GLU A 146 -1.26 -9.25 -4.04
C GLU A 146 -1.95 -10.23 -5.01
N ILE A 147 -3.10 -9.81 -5.54
CA ILE A 147 -3.89 -10.54 -6.51
C ILE A 147 -3.52 -9.99 -7.88
N THR A 148 -2.92 -10.82 -8.73
CA THR A 148 -2.51 -10.48 -10.10
C THR A 148 -3.45 -11.12 -11.13
N GLY A 149 -3.43 -10.63 -12.37
CA GLY A 149 -4.27 -11.19 -13.44
C GLY A 149 -5.73 -10.74 -13.37
N LEU A 150 -5.98 -9.59 -12.75
CA LEU A 150 -7.28 -8.92 -12.81
C LEU A 150 -7.60 -8.48 -14.25
N THR A 151 -8.85 -8.09 -14.51
CA THR A 151 -9.31 -7.63 -15.82
C THR A 151 -8.34 -6.61 -16.43
N GLY A 152 -7.96 -6.79 -17.70
CA GLY A 152 -6.96 -5.93 -18.35
C GLY A 152 -5.51 -6.15 -17.88
N GLY A 153 -5.21 -7.26 -17.19
CA GLY A 153 -3.86 -7.61 -16.73
C GLY A 153 -3.43 -6.89 -15.45
N GLY A 154 -4.35 -6.28 -14.71
CA GLY A 154 -4.03 -5.51 -13.51
C GLY A 154 -3.76 -6.37 -12.27
N ALA A 155 -3.46 -5.68 -11.18
CA ALA A 155 -3.22 -6.26 -9.87
C ALA A 155 -3.90 -5.45 -8.77
N SER A 156 -4.12 -6.06 -7.60
CA SER A 156 -4.60 -5.33 -6.42
C SER A 156 -4.11 -5.94 -5.12
N GLN A 157 -4.04 -5.12 -4.08
CA GLN A 157 -3.87 -5.59 -2.71
C GLN A 157 -4.69 -4.72 -1.76
N THR A 158 -5.29 -5.35 -0.75
CA THR A 158 -6.12 -4.65 0.25
C THR A 158 -5.35 -4.53 1.57
N PHE A 159 -5.46 -3.35 2.16
CA PHE A 159 -4.85 -2.95 3.41
C PHE A 159 -5.94 -2.40 4.35
N ARG A 160 -5.77 -2.60 5.67
CA ARG A 160 -6.72 -2.11 6.68
C ARG A 160 -6.02 -1.33 7.79
N GLN A 161 -6.66 -0.23 8.17
CA GLN A 161 -6.27 0.61 9.31
C GLN A 161 -7.54 0.97 10.09
N GLY A 162 -7.77 0.31 11.23
CA GLY A 162 -9.06 0.42 11.92
C GLY A 162 -10.22 -0.02 11.01
N THR A 163 -11.19 0.87 10.80
CA THR A 163 -12.33 0.62 9.91
C THR A 163 -12.03 0.92 8.43
N ALA A 164 -10.93 1.62 8.12
CA ALA A 164 -10.58 1.98 6.76
C ALA A 164 -10.17 0.74 5.94
N VAL A 165 -10.72 0.63 4.73
CA VAL A 165 -10.39 -0.43 3.76
C VAL A 165 -9.73 0.21 2.55
N ASN A 166 -8.41 0.13 2.50
CA ASN A 166 -7.58 0.74 1.47
C ASN A 166 -7.23 -0.31 0.42
N ARG A 167 -7.78 -0.21 -0.79
CA ARG A 167 -7.41 -1.10 -1.90
C ARG A 167 -6.49 -0.36 -2.85
N LEU A 168 -5.23 -0.77 -2.90
CA LEU A 168 -4.30 -0.33 -3.95
C LEU A 168 -4.55 -1.19 -5.19
N LEU A 169 -4.89 -0.56 -6.31
CA LEU A 169 -5.04 -1.23 -7.60
C LEU A 169 -3.99 -0.72 -8.56
N TRP A 170 -3.41 -1.62 -9.34
CA TRP A 170 -2.48 -1.31 -10.42
C TRP A 170 -3.02 -1.75 -11.77
N SER A 171 -2.85 -0.91 -12.79
CA SER A 171 -2.95 -1.29 -14.19
C SER A 171 -1.81 -0.68 -14.99
N SER A 172 -1.50 -1.24 -16.16
CA SER A 172 -0.51 -0.64 -17.07
C SER A 172 -0.93 0.73 -17.61
N ALA A 173 -2.24 1.00 -17.67
CA ALA A 173 -2.79 2.23 -18.23
C ALA A 173 -2.85 3.38 -17.22
N THR A 174 -3.00 3.08 -15.92
CA THR A 174 -3.20 4.10 -14.89
C THR A 174 -2.10 4.13 -13.83
N GLY A 175 -1.28 3.09 -13.69
CA GLY A 175 -0.38 2.98 -12.55
C GLY A 175 -1.10 2.49 -11.30
N THR A 176 -0.52 2.71 -10.12
CA THR A 176 -1.11 2.28 -8.85
C THR A 176 -1.83 3.43 -8.15
N HIS A 177 -3.11 3.24 -7.83
CA HIS A 177 -3.92 4.21 -7.09
C HIS A 177 -4.79 3.55 -6.02
N LEU A 178 -5.13 4.35 -5.02
CA LEU A 178 -5.93 3.96 -3.86
C LEU A 178 -7.42 4.13 -4.13
N VAL A 179 -8.21 3.09 -3.87
CA VAL A 179 -9.65 3.20 -3.63
C VAL A 179 -9.94 2.89 -2.17
N ARG A 180 -10.59 3.83 -1.47
CA ARG A 180 -11.07 3.63 -0.10
C ARG A 180 -12.46 2.97 -0.16
N GLU A 181 -12.53 1.65 -0.06
CA GLU A 181 -13.76 0.90 -0.37
C GLU A 181 -14.96 1.22 0.53
N ASN A 182 -14.71 1.75 1.73
CA ASN A 182 -15.75 2.10 2.70
C ASN A 182 -16.13 3.59 2.68
N THR A 183 -15.60 4.40 1.75
CA THR A 183 -16.12 5.77 1.52
C THR A 183 -17.35 5.74 0.63
N GLY A 184 -18.06 6.88 0.53
CA GLY A 184 -19.17 7.02 -0.40
C GLY A 184 -18.76 6.72 -1.85
N ILE A 185 -17.57 7.15 -2.27
CA ILE A 185 -17.06 6.97 -3.63
C ILE A 185 -16.63 5.53 -3.86
N GLY A 186 -15.75 4.99 -3.01
CA GLY A 186 -15.29 3.61 -3.15
C GLY A 186 -16.41 2.59 -2.99
N GLY A 187 -17.44 2.90 -2.19
CA GLY A 187 -18.64 2.08 -2.06
C GLY A 187 -19.45 2.01 -3.36
N VAL A 188 -19.60 3.12 -4.10
CA VAL A 188 -20.24 3.11 -5.44
C VAL A 188 -19.39 2.31 -6.43
N TRP A 189 -18.08 2.53 -6.46
CA TRP A 189 -17.16 1.77 -7.32
C TRP A 189 -17.28 0.26 -7.09
N LYS A 190 -17.26 -0.16 -5.83
CA LYS A 190 -17.40 -1.57 -5.43
C LYS A 190 -18.75 -2.16 -5.83
N ARG A 191 -19.86 -1.46 -5.56
CA ARG A 191 -21.22 -1.93 -5.92
C ARG A 191 -21.43 -2.04 -7.43
N LYS A 192 -20.73 -1.23 -8.22
CA LYS A 192 -20.84 -1.22 -9.69
C LYS A 192 -19.87 -2.20 -10.37
N GLY A 193 -19.23 -3.10 -9.61
CA GLY A 193 -18.42 -4.20 -10.15
C GLY A 193 -16.92 -3.93 -10.16
N SER A 194 -16.43 -2.94 -9.41
CA SER A 194 -15.01 -2.67 -9.21
C SER A 194 -14.23 -2.53 -10.53
N GLU A 195 -13.09 -3.22 -10.67
CA GLU A 195 -12.27 -3.21 -11.89
C GLU A 195 -12.94 -3.81 -13.13
N ARG A 196 -14.05 -4.55 -12.97
CA ARG A 196 -14.88 -5.03 -14.09
C ARG A 196 -15.94 -4.02 -14.52
N GLY A 197 -16.33 -3.14 -13.60
CA GLY A 197 -17.33 -2.09 -13.80
C GLY A 197 -16.71 -0.80 -14.32
N PHE A 198 -16.40 0.12 -13.40
CA PHE A 198 -15.76 1.40 -13.75
C PHE A 198 -14.27 1.27 -14.06
N GLY A 199 -13.67 0.10 -13.80
CA GLY A 199 -12.28 -0.16 -14.11
C GLY A 199 -11.34 0.35 -13.02
N TYR A 200 -10.14 0.76 -13.44
CA TYR A 200 -9.07 1.11 -12.51
C TYR A 200 -9.11 2.60 -12.17
N PRO A 201 -8.80 2.98 -10.92
CA PRO A 201 -8.58 4.38 -10.56
C PRO A 201 -7.46 4.99 -11.41
N VAL A 202 -7.68 6.23 -11.85
CA VAL A 202 -6.72 7.09 -12.57
C VAL A 202 -6.01 8.05 -11.62
N ASP A 203 -6.67 8.35 -10.50
CA ASP A 203 -6.18 9.16 -9.40
C ASP A 203 -6.64 8.54 -8.06
N ASP A 204 -6.05 9.04 -6.97
CA ASP A 204 -6.59 8.79 -5.63
C ASP A 204 -7.80 9.72 -5.38
N GLU A 205 -8.71 9.33 -4.48
CA GLU A 205 -9.86 10.17 -4.11
C GLU A 205 -9.41 11.57 -3.63
N VAL A 206 -9.86 12.61 -4.33
CA VAL A 206 -9.57 14.02 -4.07
C VAL A 206 -10.76 14.68 -3.39
N GLY A 207 -10.58 15.05 -2.12
CA GLY A 207 -11.53 15.86 -1.35
C GLY A 207 -11.29 17.37 -1.48
N GLY A 208 -12.10 18.18 -0.78
CA GLY A 208 -11.95 19.63 -0.74
C GLY A 208 -12.56 20.36 -1.95
N LEU A 209 -13.45 19.68 -2.69
CA LEU A 209 -14.25 20.32 -3.71
C LEU A 209 -15.26 21.31 -3.09
N VAL A 210 -15.88 22.16 -3.91
CA VAL A 210 -16.86 23.17 -3.48
C VAL A 210 -17.94 22.54 -2.58
N ASN A 211 -18.35 23.21 -1.51
CA ASN A 211 -19.33 22.66 -0.54
C ASN A 211 -18.89 21.35 0.15
N GLY A 212 -17.59 21.10 0.26
CA GLY A 212 -17.03 19.97 1.00
C GLY A 212 -17.10 18.62 0.27
N GLY A 213 -17.24 18.63 -1.06
CA GLY A 213 -17.32 17.41 -1.84
C GLY A 213 -15.97 16.74 -2.10
N ALA A 214 -16.05 15.58 -2.73
CA ALA A 214 -14.92 14.78 -3.17
C ALA A 214 -15.21 14.15 -4.54
N HIS A 215 -14.17 13.73 -5.24
CA HIS A 215 -14.31 12.92 -6.44
C HIS A 215 -13.16 11.93 -6.59
N GLN A 216 -13.39 10.93 -7.44
CA GLN A 216 -12.33 10.07 -7.94
C GLN A 216 -12.66 9.67 -9.39
N VAL A 217 -11.62 9.57 -10.22
CA VAL A 217 -11.74 9.20 -11.63
C VAL A 217 -11.29 7.76 -11.85
N PHE A 218 -12.06 7.05 -12.66
CA PHE A 218 -11.84 5.65 -13.02
C PHE A 218 -11.86 5.48 -14.53
N ARG A 219 -11.15 4.47 -15.02
CA ARG A 219 -11.06 4.14 -16.44
C ARG A 219 -11.29 2.66 -16.69
N ASN A 220 -12.21 2.38 -17.62
CA ASN A 220 -12.42 1.05 -18.19
C ASN A 220 -12.34 1.14 -19.73
N GLY A 221 -11.24 0.65 -20.30
CA GLY A 221 -10.95 0.81 -21.72
C GLY A 221 -10.88 2.29 -22.12
N SER A 222 -11.74 2.70 -23.05
CA SER A 222 -11.86 4.11 -23.46
C SER A 222 -12.87 4.91 -22.63
N ALA A 223 -13.65 4.26 -21.74
CA ALA A 223 -14.61 4.96 -20.90
C ALA A 223 -13.90 5.56 -19.67
N VAL A 224 -14.20 6.84 -19.39
CA VAL A 224 -13.74 7.55 -18.19
C VAL A 224 -14.96 7.87 -17.35
N TYR A 225 -14.94 7.44 -16.10
CA TYR A 225 -16.02 7.64 -15.13
C TYR A 225 -15.51 8.54 -14.01
N ARG A 226 -16.31 9.55 -13.65
CA ARG A 226 -16.06 10.35 -12.46
C ARG A 226 -17.15 10.02 -11.45
N ILE A 227 -16.75 9.56 -10.28
CA ILE A 227 -17.66 9.40 -9.14
C ILE A 227 -17.44 10.60 -8.24
N LEU A 228 -18.50 11.37 -7.99
CA LEU A 228 -18.48 12.51 -7.09
C LEU A 228 -19.31 12.21 -5.86
N TRP A 229 -18.90 12.77 -4.73
CA TRP A 229 -19.66 12.79 -3.50
C TRP A 229 -19.78 14.22 -2.98
N SER A 230 -20.94 14.57 -2.44
CA SER A 230 -21.10 15.77 -1.61
C SER A 230 -22.02 15.47 -0.42
N PRO A 231 -21.97 16.27 0.65
CA PRO A 231 -22.89 16.12 1.78
C PRO A 231 -24.38 16.19 1.37
N ALA A 232 -24.70 16.99 0.35
CA ALA A 232 -26.07 17.22 -0.09
C ALA A 232 -26.60 16.18 -1.09
N SER A 233 -25.74 15.69 -1.99
CA SER A 233 -26.13 14.77 -3.06
C SER A 233 -25.83 13.30 -2.77
N GLY A 234 -24.97 13.00 -1.80
CA GLY A 234 -24.36 11.67 -1.71
C GLY A 234 -23.48 11.38 -2.94
N SER A 235 -23.23 10.10 -3.19
CA SER A 235 -22.34 9.66 -4.26
C SER A 235 -23.08 9.34 -5.56
N HIS A 236 -22.70 10.01 -6.63
CA HIS A 236 -23.22 9.77 -7.98
C HIS A 236 -22.09 9.77 -9.00
N TRP A 237 -22.28 9.04 -10.09
CA TRP A 237 -21.29 8.98 -11.16
C TRP A 237 -21.84 9.56 -12.46
N LEU A 238 -20.92 10.03 -13.28
CA LEU A 238 -21.17 10.42 -14.67
C LEU A 238 -20.04 9.85 -15.54
N LYS A 239 -20.34 9.60 -16.82
CA LYS A 239 -19.30 9.19 -17.76
C LYS A 239 -18.66 10.46 -18.31
N GLU A 240 -17.47 10.81 -17.81
CA GLU A 240 -16.82 12.10 -18.04
C GLU A 240 -16.62 12.40 -19.54
N ASN A 241 -16.32 11.36 -20.32
CA ASN A 241 -16.14 11.50 -21.76
C ASN A 241 -17.42 11.25 -22.59
N SER A 242 -18.60 11.19 -21.97
CA SER A 242 -19.90 11.18 -22.64
C SER A 242 -20.32 12.60 -23.08
N ALA A 243 -21.41 12.72 -23.84
CA ALA A 243 -21.97 14.03 -24.18
C ALA A 243 -22.36 14.81 -22.92
N ILE A 244 -23.04 14.15 -21.97
CA ILE A 244 -23.47 14.74 -20.70
C ILE A 244 -22.25 15.16 -19.87
N GLY A 245 -21.24 14.29 -19.74
CA GLY A 245 -20.06 14.60 -18.94
C GLY A 245 -19.23 15.75 -19.51
N ARG A 246 -19.08 15.81 -20.84
CA ARG A 246 -18.40 16.93 -21.52
C ARG A 246 -19.14 18.25 -21.34
N GLU A 247 -20.46 18.24 -21.45
CA GLU A 247 -21.30 19.42 -21.21
C GLU A 247 -21.20 19.90 -19.75
N TRP A 248 -21.29 18.98 -18.79
CA TRP A 248 -21.12 19.30 -17.37
C TRP A 248 -19.74 19.89 -17.07
N LEU A 249 -18.66 19.33 -17.64
CA LEU A 249 -17.32 19.90 -17.53
C LEU A 249 -17.22 21.30 -18.15
N ALA A 250 -17.77 21.48 -19.37
CA ALA A 250 -17.75 22.77 -20.08
C ALA A 250 -18.51 23.87 -19.33
N ALA A 251 -19.57 23.49 -18.61
CA ALA A 251 -20.34 24.40 -17.77
C ALA A 251 -19.64 24.79 -16.45
N GLY A 252 -18.43 24.29 -16.19
CA GLY A 252 -17.68 24.55 -14.95
C GLY A 252 -17.89 23.51 -13.86
N ALA A 253 -18.32 22.29 -14.22
CA ALA A 253 -18.37 21.12 -13.34
C ALA A 253 -19.21 21.36 -12.06
N GLU A 254 -18.69 20.97 -10.90
CA GLU A 254 -19.37 21.16 -9.60
C GLU A 254 -19.59 22.63 -9.25
N ARG A 255 -18.81 23.55 -9.83
CA ARG A 255 -19.02 25.01 -9.68
C ARG A 255 -20.06 25.54 -10.66
N GLY A 256 -20.27 24.85 -11.78
CA GLY A 256 -21.29 25.13 -12.78
C GLY A 256 -22.65 24.59 -12.35
N TYR A 257 -23.05 23.46 -12.94
CA TYR A 257 -24.33 22.79 -12.68
C TYR A 257 -24.44 22.15 -11.30
N GLY A 258 -23.32 22.01 -10.57
CA GLY A 258 -23.30 21.39 -9.26
C GLY A 258 -22.94 19.90 -9.31
N TYR A 259 -23.13 19.21 -8.20
CA TYR A 259 -22.91 17.77 -8.09
C TYR A 259 -24.04 17.01 -8.76
N PRO A 260 -23.78 15.86 -9.40
CA PRO A 260 -24.87 15.01 -9.86
C PRO A 260 -25.73 14.55 -8.69
N THR A 261 -27.05 14.56 -8.86
CA THR A 261 -28.04 14.05 -7.89
C THR A 261 -28.71 12.78 -8.38
N THR A 262 -28.37 12.34 -9.59
CA THR A 262 -28.69 11.04 -10.16
C THR A 262 -27.47 10.50 -10.88
N ASP A 263 -27.40 9.18 -11.04
CA ASP A 263 -26.58 8.58 -12.09
C ASP A 263 -27.17 8.98 -13.47
N GLU A 264 -26.42 8.80 -14.57
CA GLU A 264 -27.01 8.89 -15.91
C GLU A 264 -28.12 7.83 -16.06
N TYR A 265 -29.31 8.22 -16.50
CA TYR A 265 -30.46 7.32 -16.65
C TYR A 265 -31.16 7.50 -18.00
N THR A 266 -31.70 6.40 -18.53
CA THR A 266 -32.46 6.41 -19.79
C THR A 266 -33.90 6.87 -19.55
N TYR A 267 -34.40 7.75 -20.42
CA TYR A 267 -35.79 8.16 -20.48
C TYR A 267 -36.26 8.22 -21.94
N GLY A 268 -37.00 7.20 -22.38
CA GLY A 268 -37.36 7.04 -23.79
C GLY A 268 -36.11 6.95 -24.67
N THR A 269 -35.98 7.85 -25.64
CA THR A 269 -34.82 7.95 -26.53
C THR A 269 -33.73 8.89 -26.01
N GLU A 270 -33.79 9.31 -24.75
CA GLU A 270 -32.81 10.19 -24.12
C GLU A 270 -32.01 9.50 -23.02
N ILE A 271 -30.78 9.94 -22.82
CA ILE A 271 -30.06 9.79 -21.56
C ILE A 271 -30.17 11.14 -20.84
N ARG A 272 -30.46 11.11 -19.54
CA ARG A 272 -30.61 12.30 -18.70
C ARG A 272 -29.78 12.19 -17.44
N GLN A 273 -29.37 13.33 -16.91
CA GLN A 273 -28.77 13.41 -15.59
C GLN A 273 -29.15 14.72 -14.91
N LYS A 274 -29.46 14.65 -13.61
CA LYS A 274 -29.82 15.81 -12.78
C LYS A 274 -28.65 16.25 -11.92
N PHE A 275 -28.59 17.56 -11.66
CA PHE A 275 -27.52 18.20 -10.91
C PHE A 275 -28.04 19.13 -9.81
N SER A 276 -27.22 19.35 -8.79
CA SER A 276 -27.61 19.96 -7.53
C SER A 276 -27.99 21.43 -7.60
N LYS A 277 -27.73 22.13 -8.72
CA LYS A 277 -28.22 23.49 -8.96
C LYS A 277 -29.47 23.54 -9.84
N ASN A 278 -30.26 22.47 -9.79
CA ASN A 278 -31.51 22.27 -10.52
C ASN A 278 -31.35 22.17 -12.04
N PHE A 279 -30.15 21.86 -12.54
CA PHE A 279 -29.99 21.60 -13.97
C PHE A 279 -30.27 20.13 -14.30
N THR A 280 -30.89 19.88 -15.44
CA THR A 280 -30.95 18.56 -16.06
C THR A 280 -30.29 18.63 -17.43
N VAL A 281 -29.28 17.79 -17.66
CA VAL A 281 -28.63 17.65 -18.97
C VAL A 281 -29.26 16.47 -19.69
N HIS A 282 -29.65 16.69 -20.94
CA HIS A 282 -30.33 15.72 -21.79
C HIS A 282 -29.45 15.40 -23.00
N TYR A 283 -29.42 14.12 -23.38
CA TYR A 283 -28.77 13.67 -24.60
C TYR A 283 -29.70 12.74 -25.37
N SER A 284 -30.10 13.13 -26.58
CA SER A 284 -30.92 12.29 -27.45
C SER A 284 -30.06 11.22 -28.13
N THR A 285 -30.36 9.94 -27.87
CA THR A 285 -29.66 8.81 -28.51
C THR A 285 -29.97 8.69 -30.01
N VAL A 286 -31.07 9.31 -30.49
CA VAL A 286 -31.47 9.35 -31.90
C VAL A 286 -30.77 10.50 -32.65
N THR A 287 -31.09 11.75 -32.30
CA THR A 287 -30.58 12.95 -32.98
C THR A 287 -29.14 13.33 -32.62
N LYS A 288 -28.55 12.70 -31.60
CA LYS A 288 -27.24 13.02 -31.02
C LYS A 288 -27.12 14.44 -30.47
N ARG A 289 -28.24 15.14 -30.27
CA ARG A 289 -28.28 16.49 -29.68
C ARG A 289 -28.18 16.45 -28.17
N ILE A 290 -27.54 17.48 -27.62
CA ILE A 290 -27.45 17.78 -26.19
C ILE A 290 -28.17 19.10 -25.89
N TRP A 291 -28.90 19.15 -24.78
CA TRP A 291 -29.51 20.38 -24.28
C TRP A 291 -29.68 20.33 -22.76
N VAL A 292 -29.92 21.48 -22.16
CA VAL A 292 -30.00 21.64 -20.70
C VAL A 292 -31.32 22.31 -20.34
N THR A 293 -31.95 21.83 -19.28
CA THR A 293 -33.16 22.41 -18.68
C THR A 293 -32.91 22.76 -17.21
N ARG A 294 -33.74 23.65 -16.66
CA ARG A 294 -33.68 24.08 -15.25
C ARG A 294 -35.06 24.03 -14.61
#